data_AF-A0A935K5A5-F1
#
_entry.id   AF-A0A935K5A5-F1
#
_cell.length_a   1.000
_cell.length_b   1.000
_cell.length_c   1.000
_cell.angle_alpha   90.00
_cell.angle_beta   90.00
_cell.angle_gamma   90.00
#
_symmetry.space_group_name_H-M   'P 1'
#
loop_
_entity.id
_entity.type
_entity.pdbx_description
1 polymer ?
#
loop_
_entity_poly.entity_id
_entity_poly.type
_entity_poly.pdbx_seq_one_letter_code
_entity_poly.pdbx_strand_id
1 'polypeptide(L)'
;MTRFEFPEDAFGDRFNLADLPLPRAAAGYAVQRLDTDTLLDRITGDFLPVRAAQLQGLFDSFDEAHAAAARWVVSYCATPDEHGLAIVPADFDPILQRHVLIYGVLCGQP
;
A
#
# COMPACT_ATOMS: atom_id res chain seq x y z
N MET A 1 12.63 23.80 -4.10
CA MET A 1 11.63 22.80 -4.57
C MET A 1 10.80 22.44 -3.36
N THR A 2 9.61 23.03 -3.23
CA THR A 2 8.69 22.73 -2.14
C THR A 2 8.19 21.31 -2.35
N ARG A 3 8.84 20.40 -1.64
CA ARG A 3 8.58 18.97 -1.61
C ARG A 3 7.21 18.81 -0.96
N PHE A 4 6.22 18.33 -1.71
CA PHE A 4 4.85 18.18 -1.25
C PHE A 4 4.80 17.55 0.16
N GLU A 5 4.06 18.18 1.08
CA GLU A 5 3.75 17.59 2.38
C GLU A 5 2.45 16.81 2.23
N PHE A 6 2.51 15.50 2.51
CA PHE A 6 1.34 14.64 2.46
C PHE A 6 0.76 14.53 3.87
N PRO A 7 -0.55 14.74 4.06
CA PRO A 7 -1.19 14.48 5.33
C PRO A 7 -1.12 12.98 5.68
N GLU A 8 -1.34 12.64 6.96
CA GLU A 8 -1.24 11.26 7.44
C GLU A 8 -2.24 10.31 6.76
N ASP A 9 -3.36 10.84 6.31
CA ASP A 9 -4.46 10.15 5.65
C ASP A 9 -4.40 10.20 4.10
N ALA A 10 -3.32 10.76 3.52
CA ALA A 10 -3.19 10.93 2.07
C ALA A 10 -3.37 9.63 1.28
N PHE A 11 -2.99 8.50 1.86
CA PHE A 11 -3.06 7.18 1.22
C PHE A 11 -4.09 6.27 1.91
N GLY A 12 -5.10 6.86 2.55
CA GLY A 12 -6.07 6.20 3.41
C GLY A 12 -5.77 6.40 4.90
N ASP A 13 -6.77 6.15 5.74
CA ASP A 13 -6.66 6.32 7.19
C ASP A 13 -5.54 5.46 7.78
N ARG A 14 -4.84 6.02 8.77
CA ARG A 14 -3.83 5.27 9.53
C ARG A 14 -4.51 4.16 10.33
N PHE A 15 -3.97 2.93 10.24
CA PHE A 15 -4.46 1.78 10.99
C PHE A 15 -3.32 0.91 11.55
N ASN A 16 -3.66 0.15 12.59
CA ASN A 16 -2.79 -0.85 13.18
C ASN A 16 -3.33 -2.24 12.87
N LEU A 17 -2.51 -3.12 12.26
CA LEU A 17 -2.93 -4.47 11.86
C LEU A 17 -3.53 -5.30 13.00
N ALA A 18 -3.06 -5.10 14.23
CA ALA A 18 -3.53 -5.83 15.40
C ALA A 18 -4.97 -5.45 15.82
N ASP A 19 -5.39 -4.23 15.50
CA ASP A 19 -6.68 -3.68 15.91
C ASP A 19 -7.78 -3.88 14.85
N LEU A 20 -7.41 -4.41 13.68
CA LEU A 20 -8.32 -4.59 12.56
C LEU A 20 -9.11 -5.90 12.68
N PRO A 21 -10.44 -5.89 12.47
CA PRO A 21 -11.27 -7.10 12.48
C PRO A 21 -11.09 -7.88 11.16
N LEU A 22 -9.86 -8.29 10.86
CA LEU A 22 -9.54 -8.95 9.61
C LEU A 22 -10.01 -10.40 9.62
N PRO A 23 -10.50 -10.92 8.49
CA PRO A 23 -10.85 -12.34 8.35
C PRO A 23 -9.61 -13.26 8.43
N ARG A 24 -8.41 -12.71 8.25
CA ARG A 24 -7.11 -13.37 8.37
C ARG A 24 -6.07 -12.38 8.90
N ALA A 25 -5.06 -12.87 9.59
CA ALA A 25 -3.94 -12.01 10.00
C ALA A 25 -3.25 -11.41 8.77
N ALA A 26 -2.94 -10.12 8.84
CA ALA A 26 -2.05 -9.45 7.91
C ALA A 26 -0.61 -9.57 8.40
N ALA A 27 0.33 -9.75 7.48
CA ALA A 27 1.76 -9.76 7.81
C ALA A 27 2.40 -8.38 7.67
N GLY A 28 1.76 -7.45 6.94
CA GLY A 28 2.30 -6.11 6.74
C GLY A 28 1.34 -5.16 6.04
N TYR A 29 1.91 -4.04 5.61
CA TYR A 29 1.24 -2.98 4.87
C TYR A 29 1.70 -3.02 3.42
N ALA A 30 0.80 -2.82 2.46
CA ALA A 30 1.14 -2.71 1.05
C ALA A 30 0.60 -1.42 0.45
N VAL A 31 1.37 -0.80 -0.44
CA VAL A 31 0.91 0.36 -1.23
C VAL A 31 0.34 -0.16 -2.54
N GLN A 32 -0.97 -0.09 -2.70
CA GLN A 32 -1.68 -0.50 -3.90
C GLN A 32 -1.94 0.70 -4.80
N ARG A 33 -1.81 0.49 -6.12
CA ARG A 33 -2.38 1.41 -7.10
C ARG A 33 -3.83 1.02 -7.38
N LEU A 34 -4.75 1.93 -7.08
CA LEU A 34 -6.18 1.75 -7.25
C LEU A 34 -6.53 1.40 -8.70
N ASP A 35 -7.62 0.64 -8.87
CA ASP A 35 -8.09 0.10 -10.16
C ASP A 35 -7.10 -0.84 -10.88
N THR A 36 -6.01 -1.23 -10.21
CA THR A 36 -5.02 -2.17 -10.74
C THR A 36 -4.70 -3.28 -9.74
N ASP A 37 -4.20 -4.40 -10.27
CA ASP A 37 -3.71 -5.54 -9.49
C ASP A 37 -2.19 -5.41 -9.25
N THR A 38 -1.71 -4.22 -8.88
CA THR A 38 -0.29 -3.92 -8.68
C THR A 38 0.01 -3.32 -7.31
N LEU A 39 1.18 -3.68 -6.78
CA LEU A 39 1.73 -3.16 -5.53
C LEU A 39 3.07 -2.49 -5.76
N LEU A 40 3.36 -1.47 -4.96
CA LEU A 40 4.67 -0.84 -4.92
C LEU A 40 5.68 -1.82 -4.34
N ASP A 41 6.70 -2.14 -5.12
CA ASP A 41 7.84 -2.93 -4.67
C ASP A 41 8.75 -2.09 -3.78
N ARG A 42 9.06 -2.57 -2.56
CA ARG A 42 9.89 -1.82 -1.61
C ARG A 42 11.37 -1.74 -2.02
N ILE A 43 11.81 -2.58 -2.96
CA ILE A 43 13.21 -2.66 -3.38
C ILE A 43 13.46 -1.76 -4.60
N THR A 44 12.63 -1.86 -5.64
CA THR A 44 12.81 -1.08 -6.88
C THR A 44 12.08 0.24 -6.85
N GLY A 45 10.99 0.34 -6.08
CA GLY A 45 10.09 1.50 -6.11
C GLY A 45 9.14 1.51 -7.31
N ASP A 46 9.01 0.38 -8.03
CA ASP A 46 8.08 0.23 -9.15
C ASP A 46 6.81 -0.49 -8.73
N PHE A 47 5.72 -0.28 -9.48
CA PHE A 47 4.51 -1.08 -9.32
C PHE A 47 4.64 -2.41 -10.08
N LEU A 48 4.61 -3.52 -9.34
CA LEU A 48 4.63 -4.87 -9.91
C LEU A 48 3.29 -5.57 -9.68
N PRO A 49 2.88 -6.50 -10.57
CA PRO A 49 1.69 -7.31 -10.36
C PRO A 49 1.74 -8.07 -9.03
N VAL A 50 0.62 -8.17 -8.32
CA VAL A 50 0.48 -8.92 -7.05
C VAL A 50 0.97 -10.38 -7.16
N ARG A 51 0.89 -10.94 -8.37
CA ARG A 51 1.28 -12.31 -8.73
C ARG A 51 2.75 -12.45 -9.15
N ALA A 52 3.51 -11.36 -9.19
CA ALA A 52 4.92 -11.42 -9.52
C ALA A 52 5.69 -12.07 -8.37
N ALA A 53 6.44 -13.14 -8.65
CA ALA A 53 7.19 -13.87 -7.64
C ALA A 53 8.33 -13.03 -7.03
N GLN A 54 8.85 -12.06 -7.78
CA GLN A 54 9.91 -11.16 -7.32
C GLN A 54 9.42 -9.97 -6.49
N LEU A 55 8.11 -9.73 -6.43
CA LEU A 55 7.55 -8.57 -5.72
C LEU A 55 7.84 -8.69 -4.23
N GLN A 56 8.32 -7.61 -3.63
CA GLN A 56 8.46 -7.40 -2.19
C GLN A 56 7.58 -6.21 -1.79
N GLY A 57 6.27 -6.45 -1.74
CA GLY A 57 5.27 -5.41 -1.52
C GLY A 57 4.86 -5.19 -0.05
N LEU A 58 5.47 -5.91 0.90
CA LEU A 58 5.16 -5.80 2.33
C LEU A 58 6.13 -4.86 3.04
N PHE A 59 5.56 -3.80 3.61
CA PHE A 59 6.20 -2.88 4.53
C PHE A 59 5.88 -3.27 5.98
N ASP A 60 6.83 -3.03 6.87
CA ASP A 60 6.76 -3.47 8.27
C ASP A 60 5.90 -2.53 9.13
N SER A 61 5.63 -1.31 8.64
CA SER A 61 4.77 -0.33 9.30
C SER A 61 4.00 0.54 8.30
N PHE A 62 2.93 1.18 8.77
CA PHE A 62 2.18 2.17 7.99
C PHE A 62 3.07 3.34 7.58
N ASP A 63 3.94 3.82 8.47
CA ASP A 63 4.84 4.96 8.20
C ASP A 63 5.83 4.65 7.08
N GLU A 64 6.35 3.43 7.02
CA GLU A 64 7.23 3.01 5.92
C GLU A 64 6.48 2.97 4.57
N ALA A 65 5.26 2.44 4.58
CA ALA A 65 4.40 2.40 3.39
C ALA A 65 4.02 3.82 2.93
N HIS A 66 3.66 4.72 3.87
CA HIS A 66 3.34 6.12 3.61
C HIS A 66 4.53 6.86 3.02
N ALA A 67 5.71 6.72 3.63
CA ALA A 67 6.93 7.33 3.11
C ALA A 67 7.30 6.80 1.71
N ALA A 68 7.06 5.51 1.42
CA ALA A 68 7.27 4.94 0.10
C ALA A 68 6.30 5.49 -0.94
N ALA A 69 5.01 5.54 -0.61
CA ALA A 69 3.97 6.12 -1.45
C ALA A 69 4.27 7.60 -1.76
N ALA A 70 4.57 8.40 -0.73
CA ALA A 70 4.94 9.80 -0.89
C ALA A 70 6.14 9.99 -1.83
N ARG A 71 7.21 9.19 -1.67
CA ARG A 71 8.37 9.23 -2.57
C ARG A 71 7.98 8.95 -4.02
N TRP A 72 7.11 7.96 -4.23
CA TRP A 72 6.64 7.62 -5.57
C TRP A 72 5.83 8.79 -6.18
N VAL A 73 4.88 9.35 -5.44
CA VAL A 73 4.06 10.48 -5.91
C VAL A 73 4.93 11.69 -6.26
N VAL A 74 5.88 12.06 -5.40
CA VAL A 74 6.82 13.16 -5.70
C VAL A 74 7.62 12.91 -6.98
N SER A 75 7.92 11.65 -7.30
CA SER A 75 8.78 11.30 -8.43
C SER A 75 8.01 11.17 -9.75
N TYR A 76 6.74 10.78 -9.71
CA TYR A 76 5.99 10.38 -10.90
C TYR A 76 4.67 11.12 -11.13
N CYS A 77 4.12 11.81 -10.13
CA CYS A 77 2.88 12.56 -10.28
C CYS A 77 3.16 14.05 -10.48
N ALA A 78 2.49 14.66 -11.46
CA ALA A 78 2.47 16.11 -11.64
C ALA A 78 1.58 16.79 -10.57
N THR A 79 0.53 16.10 -10.16
CA THR A 79 -0.52 16.53 -9.22
C THR A 79 -0.63 15.47 -8.11
N PRO A 80 -0.35 15.83 -6.84
CA PRO A 80 -0.44 14.88 -5.73
C PRO A 80 -1.83 14.28 -5.57
N ASP A 81 -2.90 15.07 -5.73
CA ASP A 81 -4.28 14.65 -5.48
C ASP A 81 -4.80 13.56 -6.44
N GLU A 82 -4.09 13.30 -7.55
CA GLU A 82 -4.46 12.31 -8.57
C GLU A 82 -3.61 11.03 -8.46
N HIS A 83 -2.92 10.80 -7.34
CA HIS A 83 -1.96 9.70 -7.21
C HIS A 83 -2.60 8.31 -7.35
N GLY A 84 -3.87 8.13 -6.97
CA GLY A 84 -4.59 6.85 -7.09
C GLY A 84 -3.92 5.71 -6.33
N LEU A 85 -3.41 5.98 -5.12
CA LEU A 85 -2.69 5.03 -4.28
C LEU A 85 -3.42 4.84 -2.96
N ALA A 86 -3.40 3.64 -2.40
CA ALA A 86 -3.92 3.34 -1.09
C ALA A 86 -3.00 2.39 -0.32
N ILE A 87 -2.86 2.60 0.99
CA ILE A 87 -2.19 1.66 1.88
C ILE A 87 -3.23 0.68 2.40
N VAL A 88 -2.95 -0.61 2.22
CA VAL A 88 -3.87 -1.69 2.59
C VAL A 88 -3.16 -2.75 3.43
N PRO A 89 -3.86 -3.43 4.34
CA PRO A 89 -3.31 -4.59 5.01
C PRO A 89 -3.11 -5.72 4.00
N ALA A 90 -1.94 -6.34 4.04
CA ALA A 90 -1.56 -7.38 3.10
C ALA A 90 -0.80 -8.50 3.80
N ASP A 91 -0.75 -9.63 3.13
CA ASP A 91 -0.01 -10.80 3.55
C ASP A 91 0.59 -11.49 2.32
N PHE A 92 1.58 -12.36 2.51
CA PHE A 92 2.15 -13.17 1.46
C PHE A 92 1.70 -14.61 1.65
N ASP A 93 1.06 -15.20 0.65
CA ASP A 93 0.67 -16.60 0.67
C ASP A 93 1.84 -17.47 0.18
N PRO A 94 2.51 -18.25 1.05
CA PRO A 94 3.65 -19.06 0.66
C PRO A 94 3.26 -20.28 -0.17
N ILE A 95 1.99 -20.69 -0.19
CA ILE A 95 1.51 -21.82 -0.98
C ILE A 95 1.24 -21.35 -2.41
N LEU A 96 0.59 -20.19 -2.56
CA LEU A 96 0.27 -19.58 -3.85
C LEU A 96 1.39 -18.70 -4.42
N GLN A 97 2.45 -18.45 -3.64
CA GLN A 97 3.63 -17.64 -3.98
C GLN A 97 3.23 -16.24 -4.51
N ARG A 98 2.29 -15.58 -3.84
CA ARG A 98 1.78 -14.26 -4.23
C ARG A 98 1.32 -13.45 -3.04
N HIS A 99 1.24 -12.13 -3.22
CA HIS A 99 0.64 -11.25 -2.23
C HIS A 99 -0.89 -11.46 -2.19
N VAL A 100 -1.47 -11.31 -1.00
CA VAL A 100 -2.92 -11.32 -0.79
C VAL A 100 -3.28 -10.04 -0.08
N LEU A 101 -4.14 -9.27 -0.76
CA LEU A 101 -4.70 -8.04 -0.22
C LEU A 101 -5.90 -8.40 0.64
N ILE A 102 -5.89 -7.90 1.88
CA ILE A 102 -6.94 -8.21 2.85
C ILE A 102 -7.93 -7.06 2.82
N TYR A 103 -8.85 -7.15 1.86
CA TYR A 103 -9.93 -6.17 1.73
C TYR A 103 -11.01 -6.41 2.79
N GLY A 104 -11.52 -5.34 3.37
CA GLY A 104 -12.56 -5.39 4.41
C GLY A 104 -12.50 -4.26 5.45
N VAL A 105 -11.45 -3.42 5.39
CA VAL A 105 -11.22 -2.36 6.40
C VAL A 105 -11.68 -0.98 5.92
N LEU A 106 -11.86 -0.80 4.61
CA LEU A 106 -12.56 0.36 4.07
C LEU A 106 -14.06 0.21 4.38
N CYS A 107 -14.42 0.35 5.66
CA CYS A 107 -15.76 0.80 6.00
C CYS A 107 -15.89 2.20 5.41
N GLY A 108 -16.31 2.27 4.15
CA GLY A 108 -16.89 3.50 3.62
C GLY A 108 -18.00 3.89 4.58
N GLN A 109 -17.81 4.95 5.35
CA GLN A 109 -18.98 5.61 5.89
C GLN A 109 -19.76 6.18 4.69
N PRO A 110 -21.07 5.89 4.62
CA PRO A 110 -21.91 6.21 3.48
C PRO A 110 -22.04 7.72 3.22
#